data_AF-G7W461-F1
#
_entry.id   AF-G7W461-F1
#
_cell.length_a   1.000
_cell.length_b   1.000
_cell.length_c   1.000
_cell.angle_alpha   90.00
_cell.angle_beta   90.00
_cell.angle_gamma   90.00
#
_symmetry.space_group_name_H-M   'P 1'
#
loop_
_entity.id
_entity.type
_entity.pdbx_description
1 polymer ?
#
loop_
_entity_poly.entity_id
_entity_poly.type
_entity_poly.pdbx_seq_one_letter_code
_entity_poly.pdbx_strand_id
1 'polypeptide(L)'
;MKRKWYLRPMVVIVLIVIAPPIGYLNVFLNRGKFELNERLGYLAVATIFAALWLTKFLPHVWRIPAIIVVALCGIYLLGKSK
;
A
#
# COMPACT_ATOMS: atom_id res chain seq x y z
N MET A 1 16.53 1.33 -19.57
CA MET A 1 16.78 2.08 -18.32
C MET A 1 16.73 1.12 -17.14
N LYS A 2 17.74 1.11 -16.23
CA LYS A 2 17.72 0.22 -15.05
C LYS A 2 16.53 0.58 -14.14
N ARG A 3 15.64 -0.38 -13.85
CA ARG A 3 14.52 -0.21 -12.90
C ARG A 3 15.12 0.16 -11.53
N LYS A 4 14.71 1.31 -10.98
CA LYS A 4 15.21 1.82 -9.69
C LYS A 4 14.92 0.80 -8.57
N TRP A 5 15.79 0.72 -7.57
CA TRP A 5 15.76 -0.34 -6.54
C TRP A 5 14.41 -0.44 -5.81
N TYR A 6 13.79 0.70 -5.49
CA TYR A 6 12.48 0.78 -4.81
C TYR A 6 11.27 0.37 -5.68
N LEU A 7 11.47 0.13 -6.97
CA LEU A 7 10.44 -0.37 -7.90
C LEU A 7 10.57 -1.88 -8.15
N ARG A 8 11.55 -2.55 -7.54
CA ARG A 8 11.73 -3.99 -7.68
C ARG A 8 10.65 -4.75 -6.91
N PRO A 9 10.01 -5.78 -7.50
CA PRO A 9 8.96 -6.58 -6.87
C PRO A 9 9.27 -7.02 -5.44
N MET A 10 10.44 -7.63 -5.24
CA MET A 10 10.90 -8.09 -3.93
C MET A 10 11.03 -6.94 -2.93
N VAL A 11 11.57 -5.81 -3.34
CA VAL A 11 11.78 -4.66 -2.45
C VAL A 11 10.45 -4.04 -2.04
N VAL A 12 9.49 -3.94 -2.97
CA VAL A 12 8.13 -3.45 -2.70
C VAL A 12 7.41 -4.35 -1.71
N ILE A 13 7.48 -5.67 -1.89
CA ILE A 13 6.88 -6.65 -0.96
C ILE A 13 7.52 -6.55 0.42
N VAL A 14 8.86 -6.50 0.49
CA VAL A 14 9.58 -6.35 1.77
C VAL A 14 9.18 -5.06 2.48
N LEU A 15 9.08 -3.94 1.77
CA LEU A 15 8.60 -2.68 2.32
C LEU A 15 7.17 -2.79 2.85
N ILE A 16 6.28 -3.49 2.13
CA ILE A 16 4.89 -3.72 2.56
C ILE A 16 4.81 -4.58 3.83
N VAL A 17 5.66 -5.59 3.97
CA VAL A 17 5.63 -6.51 5.12
C VAL A 17 6.26 -5.88 6.37
N ILE A 18 7.41 -5.22 6.23
CA ILE A 18 8.14 -4.62 7.36
C ILE A 18 7.45 -3.34 7.84
N ALA A 19 7.11 -2.46 6.89
CA ALA A 19 6.55 -1.16 7.16
C ALA A 19 5.39 -0.87 6.19
N PRO A 20 4.24 -1.54 6.36
CA PRO A 20 3.10 -1.40 5.47
C PRO A 20 2.68 0.05 5.14
N PRO A 21 2.71 1.03 6.06
CA PRO A 21 2.45 2.42 5.70
C PRO A 21 3.43 2.97 4.65
N ILE A 22 4.72 2.64 4.76
CA ILE A 22 5.78 3.05 3.84
C ILE A 22 5.62 2.31 2.50
N GLY A 23 5.35 1.01 2.54
CA GLY A 23 5.07 0.21 1.34
C GLY A 23 3.86 0.75 0.56
N TYR A 24 2.79 1.09 1.27
CA TYR A 24 1.58 1.69 0.69
C TYR A 24 1.89 3.04 0.04
N LEU A 25 2.63 3.91 0.73
CA LEU A 25 3.03 5.22 0.20
C LEU A 25 3.91 5.09 -1.06
N ASN A 26 4.83 4.12 -1.07
CA ASN A 26 5.68 3.84 -2.23
C ASN A 26 4.85 3.43 -3.46
N VAL A 27 3.92 2.49 -3.31
CA VAL A 27 3.02 2.07 -4.40
C VAL A 27 2.11 3.22 -4.84
N PHE A 28 1.65 4.05 -3.90
CA PHE A 28 0.81 5.21 -4.16
C PHE A 28 1.50 6.28 -5.01
N LEU A 29 2.69 6.72 -4.58
CA LEU A 29 3.46 7.78 -5.23
C LEU A 29 4.01 7.31 -6.58
N ASN A 30 4.38 6.03 -6.68
CA ASN A 30 4.96 5.45 -7.89
C ASN A 30 3.96 4.70 -8.79
N ARG A 31 2.65 4.94 -8.63
CA ARG A 31 1.58 4.29 -9.40
C ARG A 31 1.73 4.30 -10.92
N GLY A 32 2.38 5.32 -11.49
CA GLY A 32 2.60 5.45 -12.94
C GLY A 32 3.84 4.71 -13.45
N LYS A 33 4.56 3.99 -12.58
CA LYS A 33 5.79 3.25 -12.93
C LYS A 33 5.64 1.72 -12.82
N PHE A 34 4.44 1.26 -12.48
CA PHE A 34 4.09 -0.16 -12.39
C PHE A 34 3.07 -0.50 -13.48
N GLU A 35 3.10 -1.74 -13.98
CA GLU A 35 1.99 -2.24 -14.77
C GLU A 35 0.70 -2.30 -13.94
N LEU A 36 -0.44 -2.14 -14.60
CA LEU A 36 -1.75 -2.08 -13.95
C LEU A 36 -2.01 -3.30 -13.05
N ASN A 37 -1.72 -4.50 -13.58
CA ASN A 37 -1.93 -5.77 -12.87
C ASN A 37 -0.97 -5.93 -11.67
N GLU A 38 0.33 -5.62 -11.85
CA GLU A 38 1.31 -5.63 -10.75
C GLU A 38 0.91 -4.63 -9.65
N ARG A 39 0.50 -3.43 -10.04
CA ARG A 39 0.08 -2.37 -9.11
C ARG A 39 -1.11 -2.80 -8.28
N LEU A 40 -2.14 -3.38 -8.89
CA LEU A 40 -3.32 -3.84 -8.17
C LEU A 40 -2.96 -4.93 -7.15
N GLY A 41 -2.09 -5.86 -7.53
CA GLY A 41 -1.56 -6.88 -6.62
C GLY A 41 -0.83 -6.26 -5.42
N TYR A 42 0.12 -5.35 -5.67
CA TYR A 42 0.86 -4.69 -4.58
C TYR A 42 -0.04 -3.83 -3.70
N LEU A 43 -1.02 -3.13 -4.28
CA LEU A 43 -1.94 -2.29 -3.51
C LEU A 43 -2.86 -3.13 -2.61
N ALA A 44 -3.34 -4.28 -3.10
CA ALA A 44 -4.14 -5.21 -2.30
C ALA A 44 -3.35 -5.75 -1.11
N VAL A 45 -2.13 -6.27 -1.35
CA VAL A 45 -1.25 -6.76 -0.28
C VAL A 45 -0.91 -5.63 0.70
N ALA A 46 -0.59 -4.43 0.20
CA ALA A 46 -0.31 -3.27 1.04
C ALA A 46 -1.50 -2.87 1.92
N THR A 47 -2.72 -2.93 1.39
CA THR A 47 -3.95 -2.61 2.14
C THR A 47 -4.19 -3.62 3.27
N ILE A 48 -4.05 -4.92 2.98
CA ILE A 48 -4.21 -5.99 3.98
C ILE A 48 -3.19 -5.85 5.09
N PHE A 49 -1.90 -5.71 4.73
CA PHE A 49 -0.83 -5.55 5.72
C PHE A 49 -0.96 -4.24 6.50
N ALA A 50 -1.40 -3.15 5.88
CA ALA A 50 -1.69 -1.90 6.59
C ALA A 50 -2.81 -2.08 7.61
N ALA A 51 -3.90 -2.76 7.27
CA ALA A 51 -4.99 -3.06 8.20
C ALA A 51 -4.52 -3.94 9.39
N LEU A 52 -3.71 -4.97 9.10
CA LEU A 52 -3.10 -5.82 10.13
C LEU A 52 -2.13 -5.03 11.03
N TRP A 53 -1.38 -4.10 10.46
CA TRP A 53 -0.44 -3.29 11.21
C TRP A 53 -1.17 -2.25 12.09
N LEU A 54 -2.21 -1.60 11.56
CA LEU A 54 -3.08 -0.72 12.35
C LEU A 54 -3.73 -1.44 13.53
N THR A 55 -4.19 -2.67 13.33
CA THR A 55 -4.77 -3.47 14.42
C THR A 55 -3.75 -3.89 15.46
N LYS A 56 -2.45 -3.93 15.14
CA LYS A 56 -1.38 -4.22 16.10
C LYS A 56 -0.90 -2.96 16.84
N PHE A 57 -0.69 -1.86 16.12
CA PHE A 57 0.06 -0.69 16.61
C PHE A 57 -0.79 0.54 16.99
N LEU A 58 -2.06 0.65 16.54
CA LEU A 58 -2.86 1.83 16.87
C LEU A 58 -3.66 1.68 18.17
N PRO A 59 -3.69 2.73 19.02
CA PRO A 59 -4.59 2.83 20.17
C PRO A 59 -6.05 2.72 19.74
N HIS A 60 -6.91 2.17 20.61
CA HIS A 60 -8.30 1.83 20.29
C HIS A 60 -9.09 3.01 19.71
N VAL A 61 -8.83 4.23 20.19
CA VAL A 61 -9.49 5.48 19.78
C VAL A 61 -9.20 5.85 18.32
N TRP A 62 -8.00 5.55 17.82
CA TRP A 62 -7.55 5.91 16.47
C TRP A 62 -7.67 4.76 15.46
N ARG A 63 -7.91 3.54 15.94
CA ARG A 63 -7.89 2.33 15.11
C ARG A 63 -8.98 2.37 14.03
N ILE A 64 -10.23 2.66 14.40
CA ILE A 64 -11.36 2.74 13.47
C ILE A 64 -11.19 3.85 12.42
N PRO A 65 -10.92 5.12 12.78
CA PRO A 65 -10.79 6.18 11.77
C PRO A 65 -9.61 5.92 10.83
N ALA A 66 -8.50 5.38 11.32
CA ALA A 66 -7.35 5.10 10.48
C ALA A 66 -7.59 3.93 9.49
N ILE A 67 -8.34 2.89 9.88
CA ILE A 67 -8.76 1.82 8.96
C ILE A 67 -9.66 2.38 7.86
N ILE A 68 -10.61 3.26 8.23
CA ILE A 68 -11.51 3.92 7.27
C ILE A 68 -10.72 4.76 6.26
N VAL A 69 -9.72 5.52 6.71
CA VAL A 69 -8.87 6.33 5.83
C VAL A 69 -8.07 5.46 4.85
N VAL A 70 -7.49 4.36 5.32
CA VAL A 70 -6.75 3.41 4.47
C VAL A 70 -7.69 2.77 3.44
N ALA A 71 -8.89 2.35 3.86
CA ALA A 71 -9.90 1.77 2.97
C ALA A 71 -10.37 2.78 1.91
N LEU A 72 -10.69 4.01 2.30
CA LEU A 72 -11.07 5.09 1.38
C LEU A 72 -9.95 5.41 0.39
N CYS A 73 -8.69 5.48 0.85
CA CYS A 73 -7.55 5.66 -0.04
C CYS A 73 -7.44 4.51 -1.04
N GLY A 74 -7.60 3.26 -0.60
CA GLY A 74 -7.54 2.08 -1.45
C GLY A 74 -8.64 2.08 -2.52
N ILE A 75 -9.88 2.38 -2.12
CA ILE A 75 -11.04 2.47 -3.03
C ILE A 75 -10.85 3.60 -4.04
N TYR A 76 -10.42 4.79 -3.59
CA TYR A 76 -10.16 5.93 -4.49
C TYR A 76 -9.08 5.59 -5.53
N LEU A 77 -8.04 4.86 -5.12
CA LEU A 77 -6.96 4.42 -6.00
C LEU A 77 -7.37 3.35 -7.00
N LEU A 78 -8.25 2.43 -6.60
CA LEU A 78 -8.83 1.44 -7.50
C LEU A 78 -9.77 2.11 -8.50
N GLY A 79 -10.64 3.01 -8.04
CA GLY A 79 -11.60 3.72 -8.88
C GLY A 79 -10.95 4.62 -9.93
N LYS A 80 -9.82 5.25 -9.60
CA LYS A 80 -9.03 6.08 -10.53
C LYS A 80 -8.16 5.28 -11.50
N SER A 81 -8.13 3.95 -11.38
CA SER A 81 -7.36 3.08 -12.28
C SER A 81 -8.13 2.66 -13.53
N LYS A 82 -9.37 3.13 -13.68
CA LYS A 82 -10.24 2.98 -14.84
C LYS A 82 -10.17 4.24 -15.70
#